data_AF-X1AWY2-F1
#
_entry.id   AF-X1AWY2-F1
#
_cell.length_a   1.000
_cell.length_b   1.000
_cell.length_c   1.000
_cell.angle_alpha   90.00
_cell.angle_beta   90.00
_cell.angle_gamma   90.00
#
_symmetry.space_group_name_H-M   'P 1'
#
loop_
_entity.id
_entity.type
_entity.pdbx_description
1 polymer ?
#
loop_
_entity_poly.entity_id
_entity_poly.type
_entity_poly.pdbx_seq_one_letter_code
_entity_poly.pdbx_strand_id
1 'polypeptide(L)'
;LINMRVKEVISGGVFSQNLRAHGYDPIWGQRLWDAHFFPPTQGDIITAFRRKIPVTIPEFDPETGVPTPRQVQELTLDDVHKLMQLVDLDPRYTSIFDVRLYNDPTIRQARYMFESGALVEDEVKEILRRSGLAPQYIDPMTEYLVEFTEREYRRRYLTALQTGVMSGVYSAEDLTSAVTEAGFPSGVAEWMLKTAEVRMKIAEAPRVSAKAKLLSISDLKKAYLKDFIDDATLKIHLDALGYEFTNIELLVRLLDDAKRLSGEGGRQVVLTSAQLLNAFRYDKITESDLRDRLMLKGLAMDEAQLIIDTKKMQWGVGGETT
;
A
#
# COMPACT_ATOMS: atom_id res chain seq x y z
N LEU A 1 -38.27 15.61 -20.26
CA LEU A 1 -37.43 16.38 -21.21
C LEU A 1 -36.96 17.75 -20.67
N ILE A 2 -37.60 18.33 -19.64
CA ILE A 2 -37.16 19.60 -19.03
C ILE A 2 -35.87 19.46 -18.17
N ASN A 3 -35.55 18.26 -17.69
CA ASN A 3 -34.52 18.06 -16.65
C ASN A 3 -33.03 18.13 -17.08
N MET A 4 -32.66 18.47 -18.32
CA MET A 4 -31.25 18.28 -18.74
C MET A 4 -30.51 19.41 -19.48
N ARG A 5 -31.11 20.57 -19.81
CA ARG A 5 -30.36 21.62 -20.55
C ARG A 5 -30.58 23.07 -20.14
N VAL A 6 -31.34 23.31 -19.08
CA VAL A 6 -31.73 24.69 -18.72
C VAL A 6 -30.56 25.45 -18.05
N LYS A 7 -29.72 24.77 -17.28
CA LYS A 7 -28.77 25.41 -16.34
C LYS A 7 -27.53 26.04 -16.95
N GLU A 8 -27.04 25.51 -18.06
CA GLU A 8 -25.86 26.06 -18.74
C GLU A 8 -26.20 27.24 -19.65
N VAL A 9 -27.50 27.43 -19.95
CA VAL A 9 -27.95 28.27 -21.07
C VAL A 9 -28.84 29.42 -20.61
N ILE A 10 -29.60 29.28 -19.52
CA ILE A 10 -30.48 30.35 -19.04
C ILE A 10 -30.34 30.62 -17.53
N SER A 11 -30.37 31.89 -17.15
CA SER A 11 -30.40 32.30 -15.75
C SER A 11 -31.79 32.08 -15.12
N GLY A 12 -31.86 32.04 -13.79
CA GLY A 12 -33.13 31.91 -13.08
C GLY A 12 -34.15 33.01 -13.45
N GLY A 13 -33.67 34.24 -13.70
CA GLY A 13 -34.52 35.33 -14.17
C GLY A 13 -35.15 35.05 -15.54
N VAL A 14 -34.37 34.52 -16.49
CA VAL A 14 -34.87 34.14 -17.82
C VAL A 14 -35.82 32.94 -17.73
N PHE A 15 -35.51 31.95 -16.89
CA PHE A 15 -36.40 30.80 -16.64
C PHE A 15 -37.75 31.24 -16.07
N SER A 16 -37.77 32.11 -15.06
CA SER A 16 -38.99 32.64 -14.44
C SER A 16 -39.82 33.47 -15.42
N GLN A 17 -39.19 34.28 -16.28
CA GLN A 17 -39.89 35.02 -17.34
C GLN A 17 -40.56 34.07 -18.35
N ASN A 18 -39.85 33.01 -18.77
CA ASN A 18 -40.40 32.02 -19.68
C ASN A 18 -41.59 31.26 -19.06
N LEU A 19 -41.48 30.81 -17.82
CA LEU A 19 -42.59 30.15 -17.13
C LEU A 19 -43.80 31.07 -16.96
N ARG A 20 -43.58 32.34 -16.64
CA ARG A 20 -44.65 33.34 -16.57
C ARG A 20 -45.35 33.53 -17.93
N ALA A 21 -44.61 33.52 -19.03
CA ALA A 21 -45.20 33.59 -20.38
C ALA A 21 -46.08 32.38 -20.71
N HIS A 22 -45.83 31.24 -20.06
CA HIS A 22 -46.66 30.03 -20.13
C HIS A 22 -47.80 30.00 -19.09
N GLY A 23 -48.03 31.10 -18.36
CA GLY A 23 -49.12 31.21 -17.40
C GLY A 23 -48.84 30.59 -16.03
N TYR A 24 -47.59 30.19 -15.74
CA TYR A 24 -47.23 29.74 -14.40
C TYR A 24 -47.08 30.94 -13.45
N ASP A 25 -47.51 30.74 -12.22
CA ASP A 25 -47.31 31.70 -11.13
C ASP A 25 -45.80 31.84 -10.79
N PRO A 26 -45.29 33.04 -10.47
CA PRO A 26 -43.89 33.25 -10.13
C PRO A 26 -43.37 32.34 -9.00
N ILE A 27 -44.21 32.01 -8.01
CA ILE A 27 -43.84 31.12 -6.90
C ILE A 27 -43.63 29.69 -7.43
N TRP A 28 -44.49 29.24 -8.34
CA TRP A 28 -44.31 27.94 -9.00
C TRP A 28 -43.08 27.92 -9.90
N GLY A 29 -42.77 29.03 -10.56
CA GLY A 29 -41.55 29.17 -11.35
C GLY A 29 -40.28 29.02 -10.51
N GLN A 30 -40.24 29.67 -9.36
CA GLN A 30 -39.13 29.54 -8.42
C GLN A 30 -39.02 28.11 -7.86
N ARG A 31 -40.14 27.50 -7.44
CA ARG A 31 -40.14 26.11 -6.95
C ARG A 31 -39.66 25.12 -8.01
N LEU A 32 -40.09 25.29 -9.25
CA LEU A 32 -39.60 24.47 -10.36
C LEU A 32 -38.11 24.68 -10.56
N TRP A 33 -37.63 25.93 -10.56
CA TRP A 33 -36.20 26.24 -10.66
C TRP A 33 -35.38 25.60 -9.54
N ASP A 34 -35.85 25.70 -8.30
CA ASP A 34 -35.19 25.13 -7.13
C ASP A 34 -35.16 23.61 -7.19
N ALA A 35 -36.25 22.98 -7.64
CA ALA A 35 -36.32 21.53 -7.88
C ALA A 35 -35.35 21.04 -8.98
N HIS A 36 -34.80 21.94 -9.81
CA HIS A 36 -33.75 21.53 -10.75
C HIS A 36 -32.41 21.34 -10.05
N PHE A 37 -32.12 21.98 -8.92
CA PHE A 37 -30.86 21.76 -8.20
C PHE A 37 -30.91 20.41 -7.50
N PHE A 38 -29.88 19.60 -7.71
CA PHE A 38 -29.71 18.39 -6.91
C PHE A 38 -29.12 18.83 -5.57
N PRO A 39 -29.85 18.70 -4.46
CA PRO A 39 -29.22 18.87 -3.15
C PRO A 39 -28.10 17.84 -3.00
N PRO A 40 -27.09 18.10 -2.15
CA PRO A 40 -26.07 17.10 -1.83
C PRO A 40 -26.75 15.81 -1.37
N THR A 41 -26.25 14.65 -1.74
CA THR A 41 -26.87 13.39 -1.30
C THR A 41 -26.71 13.23 0.22
N GLN A 42 -27.54 12.40 0.86
CA GLN A 42 -27.33 12.03 2.28
C GLN A 42 -25.89 11.55 2.53
N GLY A 43 -25.30 10.82 1.58
CA GLY A 43 -23.91 10.36 1.66
C GLY A 43 -22.88 11.50 1.66
N ASP A 44 -23.11 12.55 0.87
CA ASP A 44 -22.25 13.74 0.82
C ASP A 44 -22.31 14.52 2.13
N ILE A 45 -23.52 14.72 2.67
CA ILE A 45 -23.75 15.40 3.96
C ILE A 45 -23.02 14.66 5.08
N ILE A 46 -23.22 13.33 5.18
CA ILE A 46 -22.56 12.48 6.18
C ILE A 46 -21.03 12.49 5.99
N THR A 47 -20.55 12.50 4.76
CA THR A 47 -19.10 12.54 4.47
C THR A 47 -18.49 13.87 4.89
N ALA A 48 -19.13 15.00 4.60
CA ALA A 48 -18.69 16.32 5.02
C ALA A 48 -18.63 16.42 6.55
N PHE A 49 -19.67 15.90 7.24
CA PHE A 49 -19.72 15.82 8.70
C PHE A 49 -18.55 15.01 9.28
N ARG A 50 -18.36 13.77 8.81
CA ARG A 50 -17.29 12.88 9.30
C ARG A 50 -15.89 13.42 9.05
N ARG A 51 -15.68 14.13 7.94
CA ARG A 51 -14.37 14.66 7.54
C ARG A 51 -14.10 16.07 8.11
N LYS A 52 -15.06 16.70 8.79
CA LYS A 52 -14.94 18.07 9.33
C LYS A 52 -14.49 19.08 8.27
N ILE A 53 -15.09 18.98 7.07
CA ILE A 53 -14.75 19.86 5.95
C ILE A 53 -15.60 21.14 6.07
N PRO A 54 -15.02 22.33 5.86
CA PRO A 54 -15.78 23.56 5.77
C PRO A 54 -16.80 23.51 4.62
N VAL A 55 -18.04 23.90 4.89
CA VAL A 55 -19.13 23.89 3.91
C VAL A 55 -19.94 25.18 3.95
N THR A 56 -20.59 25.50 2.85
CA THR A 56 -21.55 26.59 2.75
C THR A 56 -22.96 26.02 2.79
N ILE A 57 -23.76 26.43 3.77
CA ILE A 57 -25.15 26.01 3.93
C ILE A 57 -26.06 27.16 3.49
N PRO A 58 -27.02 26.95 2.58
CA PRO A 58 -28.04 27.95 2.30
C PRO A 58 -29.02 28.04 3.47
N GLU A 59 -29.21 29.22 4.04
CA GLU A 59 -30.21 29.51 5.07
C GLU A 59 -31.21 30.53 4.57
N PHE A 60 -32.50 30.25 4.74
CA PHE A 60 -33.54 31.19 4.35
C PHE A 60 -33.71 32.26 5.43
N ASP A 61 -33.56 33.52 5.03
CA ASP A 61 -33.93 34.64 5.87
C ASP A 61 -35.46 34.60 6.13
N PRO A 62 -35.92 34.64 7.39
CA PRO A 62 -37.32 34.43 7.73
C PRO A 62 -38.23 35.60 7.32
N GLU A 63 -37.68 36.81 7.15
CA GLU A 63 -38.45 38.00 6.77
C GLU A 63 -38.60 38.11 5.26
N THR A 64 -37.52 37.83 4.53
CA THR A 64 -37.44 38.04 3.09
C THR A 64 -37.65 36.76 2.28
N GLY A 65 -37.46 35.58 2.90
CA GLY A 65 -37.49 34.29 2.22
C GLY A 65 -36.32 34.09 1.23
N VAL A 66 -35.31 34.96 1.26
CA VAL A 66 -34.15 34.89 0.37
C VAL A 66 -33.10 33.95 0.99
N PRO A 67 -32.55 32.98 0.24
CA PRO A 67 -31.46 32.15 0.73
C PRO A 67 -30.17 32.97 0.85
N THR A 68 -29.57 32.93 2.03
CA THR A 68 -28.28 33.53 2.37
C THR A 68 -27.25 32.43 2.66
N PRO A 69 -26.01 32.54 2.14
CA PRO A 69 -25.00 31.53 2.40
C PRO A 69 -24.41 31.70 3.81
N ARG A 70 -24.56 30.69 4.68
CA ARG A 70 -23.80 30.59 5.92
C ARG A 70 -22.56 29.71 5.71
N GLN A 71 -21.38 30.27 5.95
CA GLN A 71 -20.13 29.49 5.98
C GLN A 71 -19.99 28.79 7.33
N VAL A 72 -19.75 27.49 7.31
CA VAL A 72 -19.61 26.66 8.50
C VAL A 72 -18.27 25.93 8.42
N GLN A 73 -17.43 26.07 9.44
CA GLN A 73 -16.11 25.40 9.46
C GLN A 73 -16.24 23.90 9.70
N GLU A 74 -17.16 23.49 10.57
CA GLU A 74 -17.49 22.09 10.85
C GLU A 74 -19.00 21.94 11.05
N LEU A 75 -19.59 20.94 10.40
CA LEU A 75 -21.01 20.62 10.57
C LEU A 75 -21.29 20.11 11.99
N THR A 76 -22.29 20.69 12.64
CA THR A 76 -22.88 20.15 13.88
C THR A 76 -23.94 19.08 13.56
N LEU A 77 -24.39 18.32 14.55
CA LEU A 77 -25.50 17.37 14.38
C LEU A 77 -26.80 18.06 13.94
N ASP A 78 -27.07 19.25 14.48
CA ASP A 78 -28.23 20.05 14.09
C ASP A 78 -28.13 20.50 12.61
N ASP A 79 -26.94 20.88 12.15
CA ASP A 79 -26.72 21.19 10.73
C ASP A 79 -26.98 19.97 9.85
N VAL A 80 -26.53 18.78 10.27
CA VAL A 80 -26.78 17.53 9.53
C VAL A 80 -28.28 17.23 9.48
N HIS A 81 -29.01 17.32 10.59
CA HIS A 81 -30.45 17.07 10.61
C HIS A 81 -31.23 18.05 9.73
N LYS A 82 -30.86 19.33 9.72
CA LYS A 82 -31.45 20.33 8.81
C LYS A 82 -31.16 20.02 7.34
N LEU A 83 -29.91 19.69 7.01
CA LEU A 83 -29.53 19.30 5.64
C LEU A 83 -30.23 18.01 5.20
N MET A 84 -30.51 17.08 6.13
CA MET A 84 -31.28 15.86 5.86
C MET A 84 -32.74 16.15 5.53
N GLN A 85 -33.36 17.15 6.16
CA GLN A 85 -34.70 17.60 5.79
C GLN A 85 -34.75 18.17 4.36
N LEU A 86 -33.67 18.84 3.92
CA LEU A 86 -33.57 19.38 2.56
C LEU A 86 -33.42 18.31 1.48
N VAL A 87 -33.02 17.08 1.85
CA VAL A 87 -32.99 15.91 0.94
C VAL A 87 -34.21 15.01 1.14
N ASP A 88 -35.31 15.60 1.61
CA ASP A 88 -36.62 14.96 1.82
C ASP A 88 -36.61 13.76 2.79
N LEU A 89 -35.69 13.76 3.78
CA LEU A 89 -35.75 12.79 4.88
C LEU A 89 -36.68 13.27 5.99
N ASP A 90 -37.64 12.41 6.33
CA ASP A 90 -38.64 12.70 7.35
C ASP A 90 -38.02 12.73 8.77
N PRO A 91 -38.15 13.84 9.52
CA PRO A 91 -37.60 13.99 10.88
C PRO A 91 -38.08 12.94 11.88
N ARG A 92 -39.22 12.29 11.63
CA ARG A 92 -39.74 11.22 12.50
C ARG A 92 -38.83 9.99 12.51
N TYR A 93 -37.99 9.83 11.49
CA TYR A 93 -37.03 8.73 11.36
C TYR A 93 -35.59 9.15 11.66
N THR A 94 -35.36 10.33 12.26
CA THR A 94 -34.00 10.80 12.59
C THR A 94 -33.20 9.77 13.37
N SER A 95 -33.82 9.07 14.34
CA SER A 95 -33.15 8.01 15.10
C SER A 95 -32.67 6.83 14.24
N ILE A 96 -33.37 6.50 13.15
CA ILE A 96 -32.96 5.48 12.18
C ILE A 96 -31.79 5.99 11.35
N PHE A 97 -31.76 7.28 11.02
CA PHE A 97 -30.68 7.83 10.23
C PHE A 97 -29.42 8.11 11.05
N ASP A 98 -29.57 8.41 12.34
CA ASP A 98 -28.46 8.67 13.26
C ASP A 98 -27.51 7.47 13.37
N VAL A 99 -28.03 6.24 13.21
CA VAL A 99 -27.20 5.02 13.19
C VAL A 99 -26.22 5.00 12.00
N ARG A 100 -26.47 5.79 10.95
CA ARG A 100 -25.60 5.91 9.77
C ARG A 100 -24.61 7.06 9.88
N LEU A 101 -24.67 7.90 10.93
CA LEU A 101 -23.76 9.03 11.08
C LEU A 101 -22.31 8.59 11.31
N TYR A 102 -22.13 7.45 11.96
CA TYR A 102 -20.82 6.87 12.23
C TYR A 102 -20.63 5.57 11.46
N ASN A 103 -19.38 5.21 11.18
CA ASN A 103 -19.07 3.90 10.64
C ASN A 103 -18.63 3.02 11.80
N ASP A 104 -19.30 1.87 11.96
CA ASP A 104 -18.78 0.84 12.84
C ASP A 104 -17.51 0.21 12.23
N PRO A 105 -16.63 -0.36 13.07
CA PRO A 105 -15.55 -1.20 12.58
C PRO A 105 -16.11 -2.30 11.68
N THR A 106 -15.45 -2.54 10.55
CA THR A 106 -15.74 -3.73 9.75
C THR A 106 -15.50 -4.99 10.58
N ILE A 107 -16.14 -6.11 10.23
CA ILE A 107 -15.95 -7.40 10.92
C ILE A 107 -14.46 -7.76 11.07
N ARG A 108 -13.65 -7.46 10.03
CA ARG A 108 -12.19 -7.66 10.07
C ARG A 108 -11.49 -6.73 11.06
N GLN A 109 -11.88 -5.46 11.13
CA GLN A 109 -11.30 -4.52 12.09
C GLN A 109 -11.69 -4.89 13.52
N ALA A 110 -12.95 -5.28 13.76
CA ALA A 110 -13.41 -5.75 15.07
C ALA A 110 -12.56 -6.95 15.54
N ARG A 111 -12.26 -7.90 14.65
CA ARG A 111 -11.33 -9.00 14.94
C ARG A 111 -9.95 -8.51 15.37
N TYR A 112 -9.33 -7.62 14.61
CA TYR A 112 -8.00 -7.10 14.95
C TYR A 112 -8.01 -6.29 16.27
N MET A 113 -9.08 -5.54 16.51
CA MET A 113 -9.23 -4.81 17.77
C MET A 113 -9.35 -5.78 18.94
N PHE A 114 -10.11 -6.87 18.80
CA PHE A 114 -10.15 -7.95 19.79
C PHE A 114 -8.78 -8.62 19.99
N GLU A 115 -8.07 -8.99 18.92
CA GLU A 115 -6.72 -9.55 18.96
C GLU A 115 -5.73 -8.65 19.73
N SER A 116 -5.88 -7.33 19.60
CA SER A 116 -5.05 -6.34 20.32
C SER A 116 -5.49 -6.06 21.76
N GLY A 117 -6.60 -6.63 22.21
CA GLY A 117 -7.21 -6.34 23.51
C GLY A 117 -7.93 -4.99 23.60
N ALA A 118 -8.19 -4.34 22.46
CA ALA A 118 -8.91 -3.07 22.38
C ALA A 118 -10.44 -3.24 22.43
N LEU A 119 -10.94 -4.45 22.21
CA LEU A 119 -12.35 -4.81 22.40
C LEU A 119 -12.44 -6.05 23.28
N VAL A 120 -13.51 -6.14 24.07
CA VAL A 120 -13.95 -7.39 24.72
C VAL A 120 -14.96 -8.14 23.84
N GLU A 121 -15.22 -9.41 24.17
CA GLU A 121 -16.11 -10.28 23.39
C GLU A 121 -17.51 -9.69 23.16
N ASP A 122 -18.14 -9.13 24.21
CA ASP A 122 -19.46 -8.50 24.12
C ASP A 122 -19.49 -7.34 23.12
N GLU A 123 -18.38 -6.59 23.00
CA GLU A 123 -18.28 -5.49 22.04
C GLU A 123 -18.13 -6.00 20.60
N VAL A 124 -17.42 -7.12 20.39
CA VAL A 124 -17.35 -7.80 19.08
C VAL A 124 -18.74 -8.27 18.67
N LYS A 125 -19.48 -8.90 19.59
CA LYS A 125 -20.85 -9.37 19.38
C LYS A 125 -21.79 -8.22 18.99
N GLU A 126 -21.67 -7.08 19.68
CA GLU A 126 -22.45 -5.88 19.38
C GLU A 126 -22.11 -5.26 18.02
N ILE A 127 -20.83 -5.24 17.62
CA ILE A 127 -20.45 -4.81 16.25
C ILE A 127 -21.05 -5.74 15.20
N LEU A 128 -21.02 -7.06 15.42
CA LEU A 128 -21.62 -8.03 14.51
C LEU A 128 -23.13 -7.82 14.37
N ARG A 129 -23.83 -7.55 15.47
CA ARG A 129 -25.26 -7.19 15.47
C ARG A 129 -25.52 -5.93 14.65
N ARG A 130 -24.75 -4.87 14.86
CA ARG A 130 -24.89 -3.59 14.14
C ARG A 130 -24.49 -3.67 12.67
N SER A 131 -23.63 -4.63 12.30
CA SER A 131 -23.27 -4.90 10.90
C SER A 131 -24.42 -5.46 10.06
N GLY A 132 -25.55 -5.82 10.68
CA GLY A 132 -26.72 -6.37 10.01
C GLY A 132 -26.64 -7.89 9.79
N LEU A 133 -25.78 -8.60 10.53
CA LEU A 133 -25.70 -10.05 10.49
C LEU A 133 -27.00 -10.66 11.03
N ALA A 134 -27.50 -11.73 10.40
CA ALA A 134 -28.72 -12.38 10.86
C ALA A 134 -28.53 -12.92 12.29
N PRO A 135 -29.53 -12.79 13.20
CA PRO A 135 -29.36 -13.08 14.62
C PRO A 135 -28.78 -14.46 14.94
N GLN A 136 -29.17 -15.50 14.18
CA GLN A 136 -28.68 -16.87 14.36
C GLN A 136 -27.19 -17.06 14.08
N TYR A 137 -26.53 -16.11 13.41
CA TYR A 137 -25.10 -16.16 13.11
C TYR A 137 -24.27 -15.25 14.02
N ILE A 138 -24.89 -14.45 14.88
CA ILE A 138 -24.16 -13.53 15.76
C ILE A 138 -23.26 -14.31 16.72
N ASP A 139 -23.80 -15.29 17.44
CA ASP A 139 -23.01 -16.07 18.41
C ASP A 139 -21.94 -16.94 17.71
N PRO A 140 -22.26 -17.74 16.66
CA PRO A 140 -21.24 -18.52 15.95
C PRO A 140 -20.14 -17.65 15.32
N MET A 141 -20.49 -16.46 14.82
CA MET A 141 -19.49 -15.55 14.24
C MET A 141 -18.64 -14.89 15.33
N THR A 142 -19.22 -14.58 16.49
CA THR A 142 -18.47 -14.04 17.64
C THR A 142 -17.43 -15.05 18.10
N GLU A 143 -17.86 -16.29 18.38
CA GLU A 143 -16.98 -17.41 18.74
C GLU A 143 -15.91 -17.62 17.67
N TYR A 144 -16.31 -17.67 16.40
CA TYR A 144 -15.36 -17.79 15.29
C TYR A 144 -14.29 -16.71 15.31
N LEU A 145 -14.64 -15.42 15.53
CA LEU A 145 -13.67 -14.33 15.54
C LEU A 145 -12.76 -14.35 16.77
N VAL A 146 -13.30 -14.72 17.94
CA VAL A 146 -12.56 -14.84 19.20
C VAL A 146 -11.55 -15.98 19.12
N GLU A 147 -11.97 -17.15 18.64
CA GLU A 147 -11.09 -18.31 18.46
C GLU A 147 -10.14 -18.17 17.26
N PHE A 148 -10.47 -17.29 16.30
CA PHE A 148 -9.63 -17.07 15.12
C PHE A 148 -8.21 -16.61 15.48
N THR A 149 -8.07 -15.90 16.60
CA THR A 149 -6.80 -15.37 17.11
C THR A 149 -5.74 -16.47 17.24
N GLU A 150 -6.15 -17.65 17.71
CA GLU A 150 -5.26 -18.79 17.90
C GLU A 150 -4.97 -19.56 16.61
N ARG A 151 -5.80 -19.39 15.57
CA ARG A 151 -5.74 -20.21 14.35
C ARG A 151 -4.40 -20.13 13.63
N GLU A 152 -3.76 -18.96 13.62
CA GLU A 152 -2.43 -18.82 13.02
C GLU A 152 -1.38 -19.61 13.82
N TYR A 153 -1.38 -19.49 15.15
CA TYR A 153 -0.45 -20.18 16.02
C TYR A 153 -0.66 -21.70 15.99
N ARG A 154 -1.92 -22.17 16.06
CA ARG A 154 -2.28 -23.58 15.87
C ARG A 154 -1.74 -24.09 14.54
N ARG A 155 -1.91 -23.36 13.43
CA ARG A 155 -1.38 -23.76 12.11
C ARG A 155 0.14 -23.82 12.06
N ARG A 156 0.84 -22.85 12.65
CA ARG A 156 2.31 -22.84 12.75
C ARG A 156 2.79 -24.06 13.55
N TYR A 157 2.16 -24.35 14.69
CA TYR A 157 2.44 -25.52 15.50
C TYR A 157 2.24 -26.83 14.73
N LEU A 158 1.09 -27.00 14.06
CA LEU A 158 0.81 -28.20 13.25
C LEU A 158 1.81 -28.36 12.10
N THR A 159 2.24 -27.28 11.45
CA THR A 159 3.27 -27.32 10.39
C THR A 159 4.63 -27.74 10.95
N ALA A 160 4.98 -27.28 12.15
CA ALA A 160 6.20 -27.71 12.83
C ALA A 160 6.13 -29.20 13.21
N LEU A 161 5.00 -29.67 13.75
CA LEU A 161 4.78 -31.09 14.03
C LEU A 161 4.89 -31.95 12.78
N GLN A 162 4.26 -31.54 11.68
CA GLN A 162 4.37 -32.22 10.40
C GLN A 162 5.82 -32.36 9.94
N THR A 163 6.62 -31.30 10.12
CA THR A 163 8.05 -31.32 9.80
C THR A 163 8.82 -32.27 10.73
N GLY A 164 8.45 -32.34 12.01
CA GLY A 164 9.03 -33.30 12.95
C GLY A 164 8.62 -34.74 12.66
N VAL A 165 7.41 -35.00 12.14
CA VAL A 165 7.02 -36.32 11.60
C VAL A 165 7.91 -36.72 10.43
N MET A 166 8.15 -35.80 9.48
CA MET A 166 9.09 -36.06 8.38
C MET A 166 10.50 -36.39 8.85
N SER A 167 10.88 -35.88 10.02
CA SER A 167 12.21 -36.07 10.62
C SER A 167 12.27 -37.30 11.53
N GLY A 168 11.16 -38.02 11.73
CA GLY A 168 11.05 -39.14 12.65
C GLY A 168 11.05 -38.76 14.14
N VAL A 169 10.91 -37.46 14.46
CA VAL A 169 10.89 -36.94 15.85
C VAL A 169 9.52 -37.11 16.49
N TYR A 170 8.44 -37.01 15.69
CA TYR A 170 7.07 -37.23 16.13
C TYR A 170 6.43 -38.36 15.33
N SER A 171 5.47 -39.04 15.94
CA SER A 171 4.67 -40.07 15.28
C SER A 171 3.51 -39.48 14.47
N ALA A 172 2.94 -40.28 13.56
CA ALA A 172 1.72 -39.90 12.83
C ALA A 172 0.51 -39.73 13.76
N GLU A 173 0.49 -40.46 14.88
CA GLU A 173 -0.55 -40.36 15.90
C GLU A 173 -0.45 -39.02 16.65
N ASP A 174 0.75 -38.56 16.98
CA ASP A 174 0.97 -37.24 17.60
C ASP A 174 0.41 -36.12 16.73
N LEU A 175 0.70 -36.15 15.42
CA LEU A 175 0.16 -35.16 14.48
C LEU A 175 -1.37 -35.26 14.37
N THR A 176 -1.92 -36.48 14.30
CA THR A 176 -3.38 -36.67 14.18
C THR A 176 -4.13 -36.20 15.42
N SER A 177 -3.58 -36.48 16.60
CA SER A 177 -4.12 -36.02 17.89
C SER A 177 -4.08 -34.50 17.98
N ALA A 178 -2.94 -33.88 17.66
CA ALA A 178 -2.79 -32.43 17.68
C ALA A 178 -3.71 -31.70 16.67
N VAL A 179 -3.93 -32.27 15.48
CA VAL A 179 -4.87 -31.71 14.49
C VAL A 179 -6.30 -31.75 15.02
N THR A 180 -6.71 -32.85 15.66
CA THR A 180 -8.02 -33.00 16.28
C THR A 180 -8.20 -32.04 17.46
N GLU A 181 -7.21 -31.95 18.35
CA GLU A 181 -7.21 -31.02 19.49
C GLU A 181 -7.30 -29.56 19.04
N ALA A 182 -6.64 -29.21 17.92
CA ALA A 182 -6.73 -27.89 17.33
C ALA A 182 -8.09 -27.57 16.67
N GLY A 183 -9.04 -28.52 16.69
CA GLY A 183 -10.41 -28.37 16.18
C GLY A 183 -10.56 -28.62 14.68
N PHE A 184 -9.54 -29.19 14.02
CA PHE A 184 -9.63 -29.50 12.59
C PHE A 184 -10.22 -30.90 12.36
N PRO A 185 -10.98 -31.11 11.27
CA PRO A 185 -11.44 -32.44 10.88
C PRO A 185 -10.28 -33.41 10.67
N SER A 186 -10.48 -34.69 11.00
CA SER A 186 -9.46 -35.75 10.83
C SER A 186 -8.89 -35.84 9.42
N GLY A 187 -9.69 -35.56 8.39
CA GLY A 187 -9.23 -35.51 7.00
C GLY A 187 -8.10 -34.50 6.74
N VAL A 188 -7.98 -33.43 7.56
CA VAL A 188 -6.85 -32.50 7.49
C VAL A 188 -5.56 -33.19 7.92
N ALA A 189 -5.60 -34.01 8.98
CA ALA A 189 -4.44 -34.78 9.44
C ALA A 189 -3.96 -35.75 8.36
N GLU A 190 -4.88 -36.44 7.69
CA GLU A 190 -4.55 -37.34 6.57
C GLU A 190 -3.82 -36.62 5.44
N TRP A 191 -4.28 -35.43 5.05
CA TRP A 191 -3.62 -34.64 4.01
C TRP A 191 -2.24 -34.11 4.45
N MET A 192 -2.10 -33.76 5.73
CA MET A 192 -0.80 -33.36 6.28
C MET A 192 0.19 -34.54 6.27
N LEU A 193 -0.26 -35.74 6.63
CA LEU A 193 0.55 -36.97 6.57
C LEU A 193 0.94 -37.32 5.13
N LYS A 194 0.00 -37.31 4.18
CA LYS A 194 0.29 -37.51 2.74
C LYS A 194 1.31 -36.49 2.23
N THR A 195 1.19 -35.23 2.66
CA THR A 195 2.14 -34.18 2.29
C THR A 195 3.53 -34.45 2.91
N ALA A 196 3.59 -34.90 4.16
CA ALA A 196 4.83 -35.30 4.81
C ALA A 196 5.50 -36.47 4.07
N GLU A 197 4.74 -37.50 3.70
CA GLU A 197 5.22 -38.64 2.91
C GLU A 197 5.79 -38.23 1.55
N VAL A 198 5.09 -37.34 0.82
CA VAL A 198 5.58 -36.81 -0.45
C VAL A 198 6.89 -36.06 -0.24
N ARG A 199 6.99 -35.23 0.80
CA ARG A 199 8.23 -34.50 1.10
C ARG A 199 9.37 -35.41 1.55
N MET A 200 9.09 -36.48 2.30
CA MET A 200 10.08 -37.51 2.63
C MET A 200 10.59 -38.20 1.37
N LYS A 201 9.69 -38.62 0.47
CA LYS A 201 10.08 -39.22 -0.84
C LYS A 201 10.89 -38.27 -1.70
N ILE A 202 10.59 -36.96 -1.69
CA ILE A 202 11.39 -35.94 -2.38
C ILE A 202 12.79 -35.81 -1.75
N ALA A 203 12.88 -35.92 -0.42
CA ALA A 203 14.15 -35.84 0.30
C ALA A 203 15.03 -37.10 0.12
N GLU A 204 14.39 -38.28 0.06
CA GLU A 204 15.02 -39.59 -0.18
C GLU A 204 15.40 -39.81 -1.65
N ALA A 205 14.59 -39.27 -2.58
CA ALA A 205 14.87 -39.36 -3.99
C ALA A 205 16.32 -38.94 -4.19
N PRO A 206 17.15 -39.79 -4.83
CA PRO A 206 18.57 -39.53 -4.96
C PRO A 206 18.67 -38.14 -5.54
N ARG A 207 19.21 -37.20 -4.75
CA ARG A 207 19.53 -35.86 -5.24
C ARG A 207 20.38 -36.16 -6.45
N VAL A 208 19.82 -36.02 -7.66
CA VAL A 208 20.48 -36.33 -8.93
C VAL A 208 21.84 -35.70 -8.79
N SER A 209 22.86 -36.53 -8.55
CA SER A 209 24.07 -36.19 -7.78
C SER A 209 24.39 -34.75 -8.04
N ALA A 210 24.06 -33.85 -7.10
CA ALA A 210 23.92 -32.42 -7.39
C ALA A 210 25.10 -32.03 -8.26
N LYS A 211 24.88 -31.90 -9.59
CA LYS A 211 25.98 -31.73 -10.56
C LYS A 211 26.83 -30.65 -9.95
N ALA A 212 28.07 -30.99 -9.56
CA ALA A 212 28.85 -30.23 -8.59
C ALA A 212 28.54 -28.75 -8.78
N LYS A 213 27.77 -28.17 -7.85
CA LYS A 213 27.02 -26.94 -8.11
C LYS A 213 28.01 -25.94 -8.68
N LEU A 214 27.91 -25.68 -9.99
CA LEU A 214 28.84 -24.79 -10.65
C LEU A 214 28.83 -23.50 -9.84
N LEU A 215 30.03 -22.99 -9.53
CA LEU A 215 30.16 -21.74 -8.81
C LEU A 215 29.29 -20.68 -9.50
N SER A 216 28.59 -19.87 -8.72
CA SER A 216 27.83 -18.78 -9.31
C SER A 216 28.79 -17.85 -10.06
N ILE A 217 28.30 -17.12 -11.08
CA ILE A 217 29.11 -16.14 -11.81
C ILE A 217 29.78 -15.14 -10.85
N SER A 218 29.09 -14.76 -9.77
CA SER A 218 29.65 -13.89 -8.72
C SER A 218 30.84 -14.54 -8.02
N ASP A 219 30.76 -15.83 -7.69
CA ASP A 219 31.85 -16.54 -7.01
C ASP A 219 33.03 -16.79 -7.95
N LEU A 220 32.76 -17.11 -9.22
CA LEU A 220 33.79 -17.23 -10.26
C LEU A 220 34.55 -15.92 -10.46
N LYS A 221 33.84 -14.79 -10.58
CA LYS A 221 34.45 -13.45 -10.67
C LYS A 221 35.35 -13.15 -9.48
N LYS A 222 34.85 -13.42 -8.26
CA LYS A 222 35.63 -13.22 -7.02
C LYS A 222 36.86 -14.12 -6.96
N ALA A 223 36.74 -15.37 -7.39
CA ALA A 223 37.86 -16.31 -7.43
C ALA A 223 38.94 -15.83 -8.41
N TYR A 224 38.54 -15.39 -9.60
CA TYR A 224 39.45 -14.88 -10.63
C TYR A 224 40.16 -13.59 -10.21
N LEU A 225 39.42 -12.63 -9.65
CA LEU A 225 39.98 -11.37 -9.13
C LEU A 225 40.96 -11.58 -7.96
N LYS A 226 40.88 -12.72 -7.27
CA LYS A 226 41.76 -13.11 -6.16
C LYS A 226 42.86 -14.10 -6.57
N ASP A 227 43.06 -14.33 -7.86
CA ASP A 227 44.04 -15.30 -8.38
C ASP A 227 43.81 -16.76 -7.91
N PHE A 228 42.60 -17.12 -7.49
CA PHE A 228 42.27 -18.51 -7.15
C PHE A 228 42.01 -19.38 -8.38
N ILE A 229 41.65 -18.76 -9.51
CA ILE A 229 41.50 -19.40 -10.81
C ILE A 229 42.13 -18.51 -11.88
N ASP A 230 42.68 -19.12 -12.93
CA ASP A 230 43.26 -18.42 -14.07
C ASP A 230 42.21 -18.11 -15.15
N ASP A 231 42.64 -17.42 -16.22
CA ASP A 231 41.78 -17.04 -17.35
C ASP A 231 41.15 -18.27 -18.03
N ALA A 232 41.97 -19.28 -18.33
CA ALA A 232 41.50 -20.50 -18.98
C ALA A 232 40.41 -21.21 -18.14
N THR A 233 40.61 -21.32 -16.83
CA THR A 233 39.66 -21.94 -15.91
C THR A 233 38.36 -21.13 -15.82
N LEU A 234 38.45 -19.79 -15.75
CA LEU A 234 37.26 -18.93 -15.76
C LEU A 234 36.47 -19.08 -17.06
N LYS A 235 37.14 -19.10 -18.23
CA LYS A 235 36.51 -19.26 -19.54
C LYS A 235 35.78 -20.60 -19.66
N ILE A 236 36.41 -21.70 -19.22
CA ILE A 236 35.79 -23.04 -19.20
C ILE A 236 34.53 -23.04 -18.31
N HIS A 237 34.58 -22.40 -17.15
CA HIS A 237 33.41 -22.35 -16.26
C HIS A 237 32.28 -21.48 -16.81
N LEU A 238 32.59 -20.36 -17.49
CA LEU A 238 31.58 -19.51 -18.11
C LEU A 238 30.93 -20.19 -19.33
N ASP A 239 31.72 -20.91 -20.12
CA ASP A 239 31.23 -21.72 -21.24
C ASP A 239 30.30 -22.84 -20.73
N ALA A 240 30.68 -23.54 -19.67
CA ALA A 240 29.84 -24.55 -19.00
C ALA A 240 28.53 -23.98 -18.42
N LEU A 241 28.47 -22.66 -18.17
CA LEU A 241 27.27 -21.93 -17.77
C LEU A 241 26.44 -21.41 -18.97
N GLY A 242 26.90 -21.62 -20.21
CA GLY A 242 26.21 -21.25 -21.43
C GLY A 242 26.44 -19.82 -21.90
N TYR A 243 27.53 -19.17 -21.48
CA TYR A 243 27.91 -17.85 -22.01
C TYR A 243 28.50 -17.97 -23.42
N GLU A 244 28.09 -17.08 -24.33
CA GLU A 244 28.74 -17.02 -25.64
C GLU A 244 30.19 -16.54 -25.55
N PHE A 245 31.05 -17.08 -26.42
CA PHE A 245 32.48 -16.80 -26.46
C PHE A 245 32.82 -15.30 -26.46
N THR A 246 32.09 -14.48 -27.24
CA THR A 246 32.29 -13.03 -27.30
C THR A 246 32.00 -12.33 -25.97
N ASN A 247 30.97 -12.80 -25.25
CA ASN A 247 30.63 -12.30 -23.91
C ASN A 247 31.64 -12.78 -22.86
N ILE A 248 32.18 -13.98 -23.00
CA ILE A 248 33.24 -14.51 -22.15
C ILE A 248 34.49 -13.64 -22.25
N GLU A 249 34.96 -13.35 -23.47
CA GLU A 249 36.15 -12.50 -23.69
C GLU A 249 35.93 -11.07 -23.15
N LEU A 250 34.75 -10.50 -23.36
CA LEU A 250 34.40 -9.19 -22.80
C LEU A 250 34.44 -9.21 -21.26
N LEU A 251 33.87 -10.24 -20.64
CA LEU A 251 33.81 -10.37 -19.19
C LEU A 251 35.21 -10.50 -18.58
N VAL A 252 36.06 -11.35 -19.18
CA VAL A 252 37.46 -11.53 -18.78
C VAL A 252 38.20 -10.20 -18.85
N ARG A 253 38.08 -9.48 -19.98
CA ARG A 253 38.74 -8.18 -20.16
C ARG A 253 38.31 -7.17 -19.10
N LEU A 254 37.02 -7.09 -18.77
CA LEU A 254 36.51 -6.22 -17.71
C LEU A 254 37.07 -6.60 -16.33
N LEU A 255 37.26 -7.89 -16.06
CA LEU A 255 37.83 -8.37 -14.81
C LEU A 255 39.34 -8.15 -14.74
N ASP A 256 40.06 -8.28 -15.85
CA ASP A 256 41.48 -7.92 -15.96
C ASP A 256 41.70 -6.43 -15.70
N ASP A 257 40.87 -5.57 -16.29
CA ASP A 257 40.90 -4.13 -16.02
C ASP A 257 40.64 -3.85 -14.53
N ALA A 258 39.66 -4.53 -13.92
CA ALA A 258 39.40 -4.44 -12.48
C ALA A 258 40.56 -4.96 -11.62
N LYS A 259 41.26 -6.00 -12.07
CA LYS A 259 42.41 -6.61 -11.38
C LYS A 259 43.63 -5.70 -11.44
N ARG A 260 43.91 -5.10 -12.59
CA ARG A 260 44.95 -4.06 -12.77
C ARG A 260 44.73 -2.88 -11.83
N LEU A 261 43.48 -2.40 -11.75
CA LEU A 261 43.09 -1.33 -10.82
C LEU A 261 43.28 -1.72 -9.34
N SER A 262 43.24 -3.02 -9.00
CA SER A 262 43.45 -3.51 -7.63
C SER A 262 44.92 -3.80 -7.28
N GLY A 263 45.76 -4.11 -8.27
CA GLY A 263 47.15 -4.54 -8.08
C GLY A 263 48.15 -3.41 -7.80
N GLU A 264 47.84 -2.17 -8.20
CA GLU A 264 48.69 -0.99 -7.98
C GLU A 264 48.64 -0.44 -6.54
N GLY A 265 48.43 -1.31 -5.54
CA GLY A 265 48.88 -1.06 -4.17
C GLY A 265 47.98 -0.19 -3.29
N GLY A 266 46.73 0.01 -3.66
CA GLY A 266 45.72 0.54 -2.76
C GLY A 266 44.36 0.13 -3.27
N ARG A 267 43.53 -0.44 -2.39
CA ARG A 267 42.10 -0.55 -2.65
C ARG A 267 41.62 0.88 -2.85
N GLN A 268 41.63 1.38 -4.09
CA GLN A 268 41.17 2.71 -4.41
C GLN A 268 39.70 2.66 -4.05
N VAL A 269 39.35 3.18 -2.87
CA VAL A 269 37.97 3.24 -2.42
C VAL A 269 37.33 4.17 -3.43
N VAL A 270 36.68 3.57 -4.43
CA VAL A 270 35.96 4.31 -5.45
C VAL A 270 34.81 4.97 -4.72
N LEU A 271 35.05 6.20 -4.28
CA LEU A 271 34.05 6.99 -3.56
C LEU A 271 32.80 7.06 -4.44
N THR A 272 31.63 6.83 -3.85
CA THR A 272 30.35 7.04 -4.55
C THR A 272 30.22 8.51 -4.95
N SER A 273 29.37 8.84 -5.92
CA SER A 273 29.15 10.25 -6.29
C SER A 273 28.74 11.10 -5.08
N ALA A 274 27.96 10.54 -4.15
CA ALA A 274 27.61 11.18 -2.88
C ALA A 274 28.83 11.39 -1.95
N GLN A 275 29.74 10.42 -1.87
CA GLN A 275 30.97 10.55 -1.09
C GLN A 275 31.94 11.57 -1.70
N LEU A 276 32.05 11.62 -3.04
CA LEU A 276 32.82 12.64 -3.75
C LEU A 276 32.25 14.04 -3.49
N LEU A 277 30.93 14.19 -3.59
CA LEU A 277 30.24 15.45 -3.28
C LEU A 277 30.45 15.88 -1.83
N ASN A 278 30.39 14.96 -0.88
CA ASN A 278 30.70 15.26 0.51
C ASN A 278 32.18 15.61 0.72
N ALA A 279 33.11 14.91 0.06
CA ALA A 279 34.53 15.24 0.11
C ALA A 279 34.79 16.66 -0.40
N PHE A 280 34.11 17.07 -1.48
CA PHE A 280 34.15 18.44 -1.98
C PHE A 280 33.53 19.43 -1.00
N ARG A 281 32.36 19.12 -0.41
CA ARG A 281 31.70 19.95 0.61
C ARG A 281 32.60 20.27 1.81
N TYR A 282 33.49 19.35 2.18
CA TYR A 282 34.42 19.51 3.30
C TYR A 282 35.84 19.89 2.87
N ASP A 283 35.99 20.45 1.67
CA ASP A 283 37.25 20.94 1.10
C ASP A 283 38.38 19.88 1.08
N LYS A 284 38.02 18.60 0.95
CA LYS A 284 38.99 17.49 0.84
C LYS A 284 39.46 17.24 -0.58
N ILE A 285 38.68 17.68 -1.57
CA ILE A 285 39.03 17.64 -2.99
C ILE A 285 38.61 18.97 -3.62
N THR A 286 39.28 19.36 -4.70
CA THR A 286 38.94 20.57 -5.45
C THR A 286 37.73 20.32 -6.36
N GLU A 287 37.09 21.40 -6.83
CA GLU A 287 35.99 21.29 -7.81
C GLU A 287 36.44 20.63 -9.11
N SER A 288 37.67 20.91 -9.57
CA SER A 288 38.24 20.26 -10.75
C SER A 288 38.40 18.75 -10.54
N ASP A 289 38.94 18.33 -9.38
CA ASP A 289 39.11 16.91 -9.05
C ASP A 289 37.75 16.20 -8.91
N LEU A 290 36.76 16.87 -8.32
CA LEU A 290 35.38 16.34 -8.29
C LEU A 290 34.82 16.14 -9.70
N ARG A 291 34.97 17.12 -10.58
CA ARG A 291 34.48 17.07 -11.96
C ARG A 291 35.11 15.91 -12.73
N ASP A 292 36.44 15.80 -12.68
CA ASP A 292 37.19 14.75 -13.37
C ASP A 292 36.79 13.35 -12.87
N ARG A 293 36.58 13.18 -11.56
CA ARG A 293 36.16 11.90 -10.97
C ARG A 293 34.71 11.54 -11.27
N LEU A 294 33.81 12.52 -11.44
CA LEU A 294 32.45 12.28 -11.90
C LEU A 294 32.44 11.86 -13.38
N MET A 295 33.29 12.47 -14.21
CA MET A 295 33.44 12.07 -15.61
C MET A 295 34.01 10.65 -15.76
N LEU A 296 34.99 10.28 -14.94
CA LEU A 296 35.51 8.91 -14.89
C LEU A 296 34.45 7.87 -14.47
N LYS A 297 33.34 8.31 -13.86
CA LYS A 297 32.17 7.47 -13.56
C LYS A 297 31.13 7.44 -14.68
N GLY A 298 31.42 8.04 -15.82
CA GLY A 298 30.58 8.02 -17.02
C GLY A 298 29.59 9.17 -17.14
N LEU A 299 29.69 10.21 -16.30
CA LEU A 299 28.89 11.43 -16.46
C LEU A 299 29.47 12.28 -17.58
N ALA A 300 28.61 12.88 -18.41
CA ALA A 300 29.04 13.91 -19.34
C ALA A 300 29.51 15.17 -18.59
N MET A 301 30.33 16.00 -19.24
CA MET A 301 30.93 17.20 -18.64
C MET A 301 29.87 18.17 -18.09
N ASP A 302 28.80 18.38 -18.86
CA ASP A 302 27.66 19.23 -18.51
C ASP A 302 26.83 18.64 -17.37
N GLU A 303 26.60 17.32 -17.36
CA GLU A 303 25.92 16.63 -16.25
C GLU A 303 26.72 16.72 -14.94
N ALA A 304 28.03 16.52 -15.01
CA ALA A 304 28.92 16.65 -13.85
C ALA A 304 28.87 18.08 -13.29
N GLN A 305 28.91 19.10 -14.17
CA GLN A 305 28.82 20.50 -13.75
C GLN A 305 27.45 20.84 -13.14
N LEU A 306 26.36 20.38 -13.75
CA LEU A 306 25.00 20.60 -13.23
C LEU A 306 24.82 20.05 -11.81
N ILE A 307 25.37 18.86 -11.54
CA ILE A 307 25.34 18.25 -10.20
C ILE A 307 26.13 19.10 -9.19
N ILE A 308 27.31 19.60 -9.59
CA ILE A 308 28.16 20.45 -8.74
C ILE A 308 27.42 21.76 -8.39
N ASP A 309 26.86 22.44 -9.39
CA ASP A 309 26.17 23.73 -9.22
C ASP A 309 24.94 23.60 -8.34
N THR A 310 24.13 22.55 -8.59
CA THR A 310 22.95 22.24 -7.76
C THR A 310 23.34 22.05 -6.30
N LYS A 311 24.46 21.37 -6.03
CA LYS A 311 24.91 21.09 -4.67
C LYS A 311 25.51 22.30 -3.98
N LYS A 312 26.27 23.14 -4.71
CA LYS A 312 26.71 24.46 -4.23
C LYS A 312 25.53 25.32 -3.78
N MET A 313 24.47 25.38 -4.59
CA MET A 313 23.25 26.13 -4.28
C MET A 313 22.55 25.57 -3.04
N GLN A 314 22.45 24.25 -2.88
CA GLN A 314 21.88 23.60 -1.71
C GLN A 314 22.67 23.83 -0.42
N TRP A 315 24.00 23.94 -0.51
CA TRP A 315 24.87 24.13 0.66
C TRP A 315 25.14 25.60 1.00
N GLY A 316 24.73 26.53 0.14
CA GLY A 316 25.05 27.95 0.28
C GLY A 316 26.55 28.25 0.10
N VAL A 317 27.28 27.37 -0.61
CA VAL A 317 28.72 27.51 -0.85
C VAL A 317 28.92 28.10 -2.24
N GLY A 318 29.52 29.29 -2.34
CA GLY A 318 29.81 29.94 -3.62
C GLY A 318 28.74 30.92 -4.12
N GLY A 319 27.79 31.32 -3.27
CA GLY A 319 26.99 32.51 -3.55
C GLY A 319 27.88 33.74 -3.41
N GLU A 320 28.36 34.29 -4.52
CA GLU A 320 28.77 35.70 -4.54
C GLU A 320 27.57 36.48 -4.02
N THR A 321 27.77 37.12 -2.87
CA THR A 321 26.84 38.09 -2.30
C THR A 321 26.80 39.25 -3.29
N THR A 322 25.90 39.14 -4.25
CA THR A 322 25.53 40.20 -5.18
C THR A 322 24.48 41.09 -4.52
#